data_AF-A0A849L6Z4-F1
#
_entry.id   AF-A0A849L6Z4-F1
#
_cell.length_a   1.000
_cell.length_b   1.000
_cell.length_c   1.000
_cell.angle_alpha   90.00
_cell.angle_beta   90.00
_cell.angle_gamma   90.00
#
_symmetry.space_group_name_H-M   'P 1'
#
loop_
_entity.id
_entity.type
_entity.pdbx_description
1 polymer ?
#
loop_
_entity_poly.entity_id
_entity_poly.type
_entity_poly.pdbx_seq_one_letter_code
_entity_poly.pdbx_strand_id
1 'polypeptide(L)'
;MLVLLWALVAGARWAMSFQESVTLPSGMQLSREFDWDRYGRWDLFATNGRTRLARDVEFLCFNDRYVFVQSYDRAFTGLYEAETDSRVPVDYARAMAVSGLSKPGEGCDGYYTGRVGPGLLLDAGRPPFVPPCAWRNVDNEALRDRAWFERPCAPGPWPPERQ
;
A
#
# COMPACT_ATOMS: atom_id res chain seq x y z
N MET A 1 35.69 -15.40 26.32
CA MET A 1 35.57 -14.11 25.61
C MET A 1 35.15 -14.33 24.16
N LEU A 2 34.04 -15.05 23.93
CA LEU A 2 33.49 -15.30 22.58
C LEU A 2 32.02 -14.86 22.50
N VAL A 3 31.27 -15.06 23.59
CA VAL A 3 29.82 -14.75 23.69
C VAL A 3 29.50 -13.25 23.49
N LEU A 4 30.39 -12.36 23.96
CA LEU A 4 30.20 -10.90 23.82
C LEU A 4 30.32 -10.40 22.37
N LEU A 5 31.11 -11.06 21.52
CA LEU A 5 31.24 -10.70 20.11
C LEU A 5 29.99 -11.08 19.30
N TRP A 6 29.32 -12.19 19.63
CA TRP A 6 28.07 -12.59 18.97
C TRP A 6 26.90 -11.66 19.32
N ALA A 7 26.84 -11.19 20.57
CA ALA A 7 25.80 -10.25 21.01
C ALA A 7 25.89 -8.89 20.29
N LEU A 8 27.11 -8.40 20.03
CA LEU A 8 27.33 -7.16 19.29
C LEU A 8 26.99 -7.29 17.80
N VAL A 9 27.30 -8.43 17.17
CA VAL A 9 26.95 -8.68 15.76
C VAL A 9 25.45 -8.89 15.58
N ALA A 10 24.79 -9.59 16.51
CA ALA A 10 23.33 -9.74 16.52
C ALA A 10 22.63 -8.39 16.78
N GLY A 11 23.12 -7.59 17.73
CA GLY A 11 22.60 -6.25 18.02
C GLY A 11 22.79 -5.26 16.86
N ALA A 12 23.92 -5.34 16.15
CA ALA A 12 24.16 -4.53 14.95
C ALA A 12 23.24 -4.93 13.79
N ARG A 13 22.96 -6.23 13.59
CA ARG A 13 21.97 -6.70 12.60
C ARG A 13 20.55 -6.28 12.96
N TRP A 14 20.18 -6.33 14.23
CA TRP A 14 18.86 -5.87 14.72
C TRP A 14 18.68 -4.35 14.59
N ALA A 15 19.74 -3.56 14.80
CA ALA A 15 19.73 -2.13 14.57
C ALA A 15 19.70 -1.73 13.08
N MET A 16 19.93 -2.68 12.16
CA MET A 16 19.95 -2.45 10.70
C MET A 16 18.67 -2.89 9.98
N SER A 17 17.73 -3.59 10.63
CA SER A 17 16.42 -3.91 10.08
C SER A 17 15.34 -3.09 10.80
N PHE A 18 14.95 -1.96 10.22
CA PHE A 18 13.70 -1.30 10.62
C PHE A 18 12.58 -1.84 9.74
N GLN A 19 11.52 -2.34 10.37
CA GLN A 19 10.32 -2.78 9.66
C GLN A 19 9.37 -1.59 9.56
N GLU A 20 9.23 -1.05 8.36
CA GLU A 20 8.21 -0.06 8.06
C GLU A 20 6.93 -0.78 7.69
N SER A 21 5.78 -0.34 8.22
CA SER A 21 4.49 -0.87 7.78
C SER A 21 3.45 0.23 7.70
N VAL A 22 2.45 0.02 6.85
CA VAL A 22 1.26 0.85 6.77
C VAL A 22 0.03 -0.03 6.57
N THR A 23 -1.02 0.23 7.34
CA THR A 23 -2.30 -0.49 7.26
C THR A 23 -3.27 0.26 6.37
N LEU A 24 -3.57 -0.30 5.20
CA LEU A 24 -4.51 0.24 4.21
C LEU A 24 -5.95 0.31 4.76
N PRO A 25 -6.85 1.09 4.13
CA PRO A 25 -8.27 1.15 4.50
C PRO A 25 -8.96 -0.22 4.57
N SER A 26 -8.51 -1.15 3.73
CA SER A 26 -9.00 -2.52 3.71
C SER A 26 -8.54 -3.38 4.88
N GLY A 27 -7.66 -2.87 5.75
CA GLY A 27 -7.02 -3.59 6.85
C GLY A 27 -5.78 -4.40 6.43
N MET A 28 -5.53 -4.58 5.13
CA MET A 28 -4.30 -5.17 4.63
C MET A 28 -3.09 -4.29 4.94
N GLN A 29 -1.90 -4.91 5.02
CA GLN A 29 -0.70 -4.21 5.45
C GLN A 29 0.37 -4.24 4.36
N LEU A 30 0.89 -3.08 3.99
CA LEU A 30 2.14 -3.00 3.25
C LEU A 30 3.27 -2.99 4.27
N SER A 31 4.25 -3.87 4.11
CA SER A 31 5.43 -3.89 4.99
C SER A 31 6.69 -3.90 4.16
N ARG A 32 7.68 -3.12 4.61
CA ARG A 32 9.03 -3.10 4.06
C ARG A 32 9.96 -3.81 5.01
N GLU A 33 10.63 -4.84 4.52
CA GLU A 33 11.80 -5.38 5.19
C GLU A 33 13.03 -4.73 4.55
N PHE A 34 13.78 -3.99 5.36
CA PHE A 34 14.99 -3.35 4.88
C PHE A 34 16.15 -4.36 4.85
N ASP A 35 16.39 -4.90 3.66
CA ASP A 35 17.57 -5.69 3.31
C ASP A 35 18.45 -4.88 2.35
N TRP A 36 19.68 -4.55 2.78
CA TRP A 36 20.65 -3.75 2.02
C TRP A 36 20.99 -4.38 0.66
N ASP A 37 20.90 -5.71 0.53
CA ASP A 37 21.17 -6.43 -0.73
C ASP A 37 20.00 -6.33 -1.73
N ARG A 38 18.84 -5.82 -1.27
CA ARG A 38 17.56 -5.89 -2.00
C ARG A 38 16.87 -4.53 -2.17
N TYR A 39 17.55 -3.43 -1.82
CA TYR A 39 17.06 -2.05 -1.94
C TYR A 39 15.73 -1.77 -1.19
N GLY A 40 15.40 -2.59 -0.19
CA GLY A 40 14.17 -2.50 0.62
C GLY A 40 12.90 -2.80 -0.17
N ARG A 41 12.43 -4.05 -0.09
CA ARG A 41 11.26 -4.55 -0.82
C ARG A 41 9.99 -4.34 -0.03
N TRP A 42 8.90 -4.04 -0.75
CA TRP A 42 7.57 -3.93 -0.18
C TRP A 42 6.75 -5.18 -0.50
N ASP A 43 6.16 -5.75 0.53
CA ASP A 43 5.27 -6.90 0.43
C ASP A 43 3.87 -6.49 0.91
N LEU A 44 2.83 -7.09 0.31
CA LEU A 44 1.45 -6.95 0.79
C LEU A 44 1.12 -8.14 1.68
N PHE A 45 0.63 -7.86 2.87
CA PHE A 45 0.14 -8.82 3.85
C PHE A 45 -1.37 -8.71 4.00
N ALA A 46 -1.97 -9.85 4.29
CA ALA A 46 -3.37 -10.01 4.65
C ALA A 46 -3.74 -9.17 5.88
N THR A 47 -5.05 -9.06 6.16
CA THR A 47 -5.56 -8.29 7.30
C THR A 47 -5.00 -8.77 8.65
N ASN A 48 -4.63 -10.04 8.75
CA ASN A 48 -3.98 -10.61 9.92
C ASN A 48 -2.51 -10.17 10.13
N GLY A 49 -1.92 -9.43 9.19
CA GLY A 49 -0.54 -8.92 9.22
C GLY A 49 0.56 -9.99 9.13
N ARG A 50 0.21 -11.25 8.87
CA ARG A 50 1.13 -12.40 8.88
C ARG A 50 1.18 -13.14 7.55
N THR A 51 0.03 -13.34 6.90
CA THR A 51 -0.04 -14.03 5.62
C THR A 51 0.40 -13.08 4.52
N ARG A 52 1.53 -13.35 3.87
CA ARG A 52 1.96 -12.59 2.70
C ARG A 52 1.10 -12.95 1.49
N LEU A 53 0.50 -11.94 0.87
CA LEU A 53 -0.35 -12.06 -0.32
C LEU A 53 0.42 -11.74 -1.60
N ALA A 54 1.24 -10.69 -1.58
CA ALA A 54 2.10 -10.28 -2.68
C ALA A 54 3.50 -9.92 -2.18
N ARG A 55 4.49 -10.04 -3.05
CA ARG A 55 5.87 -9.63 -2.80
C ARG A 55 6.36 -8.70 -3.88
N ASP A 56 7.41 -7.93 -3.59
CA ASP A 56 8.05 -7.04 -4.56
C ASP A 56 7.08 -6.02 -5.20
N VAL A 57 6.17 -5.46 -4.39
CA VAL A 57 5.16 -4.47 -4.76
C VAL A 57 5.82 -3.17 -5.21
N GLU A 58 5.52 -2.77 -6.45
CA GLU A 58 6.01 -1.53 -7.06
C GLU A 58 4.96 -0.41 -6.94
N PHE A 59 3.72 -0.71 -7.31
CA PHE A 59 2.60 0.23 -7.25
C PHE A 59 1.31 -0.42 -6.79
N LEU A 60 0.41 0.40 -6.26
CA LEU A 60 -0.91 -0.02 -5.81
C LEU A 60 -2.00 0.97 -6.21
N CYS A 61 -3.20 0.42 -6.33
CA CYS A 61 -4.48 1.12 -6.45
C CYS A 61 -5.47 0.44 -5.50
N PHE A 62 -6.11 1.18 -4.60
CA PHE A 62 -6.84 0.56 -3.49
C PHE A 62 -8.02 1.40 -3.00
N ASN A 63 -9.01 0.71 -2.43
CA ASN A 63 -10.16 1.27 -1.74
C ASN A 63 -10.40 0.53 -0.40
N ASP A 64 -11.59 0.68 0.17
CA ASP A 64 -11.97 0.11 1.47
C ASP A 64 -11.99 -1.43 1.50
N ARG A 65 -11.96 -2.11 0.35
CA ARG A 65 -12.10 -3.57 0.24
C ARG A 65 -11.00 -4.23 -0.58
N TYR A 66 -10.59 -3.58 -1.66
CA TYR A 66 -9.73 -4.16 -2.67
C TYR A 66 -8.41 -3.42 -2.78
N VAL A 67 -7.36 -4.19 -3.07
CA VAL A 67 -6.01 -3.69 -3.38
C VAL A 67 -5.56 -4.33 -4.68
N PHE A 68 -5.44 -3.53 -5.74
CA PHE A 68 -4.74 -3.95 -6.94
C PHE A 68 -3.25 -3.66 -6.80
N VAL A 69 -2.44 -4.70 -6.97
CA VAL A 69 -0.98 -4.65 -6.87
C VAL A 69 -0.37 -4.80 -8.26
N GLN A 70 0.58 -3.92 -8.56
CA GLN A 70 1.59 -4.11 -9.59
C GLN A 70 2.91 -4.48 -8.90
N SER A 71 3.48 -5.63 -9.27
CA SER A 71 4.67 -6.21 -8.66
C SER A 71 5.76 -6.49 -9.70
N TYR A 72 7.03 -6.35 -9.31
CA TYR A 72 8.15 -6.78 -10.14
C TYR A 72 8.11 -8.29 -10.42
N ASP A 73 7.73 -9.09 -9.42
CA ASP A 73 7.35 -10.48 -9.64
C ASP A 73 5.92 -10.52 -10.20
N ARG A 74 5.82 -10.58 -11.54
CA ARG A 74 4.56 -10.53 -12.28
C ARG A 74 3.56 -11.59 -11.85
N ALA A 75 4.01 -12.71 -11.27
CA ALA A 75 3.11 -13.73 -10.73
C ALA A 75 2.22 -13.19 -9.60
N PHE A 76 2.67 -12.16 -8.88
CA PHE A 76 1.92 -11.51 -7.80
C PHE A 76 1.18 -10.23 -8.23
N THR A 77 1.27 -9.82 -9.49
CA THR A 77 0.46 -8.69 -9.99
C THR A 77 -1.01 -9.12 -10.10
N GLY A 78 -1.91 -8.37 -9.47
CA GLY A 78 -3.34 -8.72 -9.48
C GLY A 78 -4.16 -8.02 -8.41
N LEU A 79 -5.44 -8.38 -8.38
CA LEU A 79 -6.40 -7.88 -7.40
C LEU A 79 -6.42 -8.77 -6.17
N TYR A 80 -6.39 -8.14 -4.98
CA TYR A 80 -6.51 -8.78 -3.70
C TYR A 80 -7.73 -8.21 -2.95
N GLU A 81 -8.42 -9.07 -2.22
CA GLU A 81 -9.65 -8.76 -1.49
C GLU A 81 -9.47 -9.02 0.00
N ALA A 82 -9.87 -8.05 0.83
CA ALA A 82 -9.64 -8.11 2.28
C ALA A 82 -10.56 -9.08 3.01
N GLU A 83 -11.80 -9.24 2.55
CA GLU A 83 -12.76 -10.16 3.19
C GLU A 83 -12.28 -11.62 3.15
N THR A 84 -11.66 -12.00 2.04
CA THR A 84 -11.17 -13.37 1.82
C THR A 84 -9.66 -13.51 2.03
N ASP A 85 -8.96 -12.40 2.28
CA ASP A 85 -7.50 -12.35 2.40
C ASP A 85 -6.79 -13.11 1.28
N SER A 86 -7.23 -12.90 0.04
CA SER A 86 -6.77 -13.70 -1.10
C SER A 86 -6.79 -12.93 -2.41
N ARG A 87 -6.10 -13.51 -3.41
CA ARG A 87 -6.11 -12.99 -4.78
C ARG A 87 -7.42 -13.36 -5.47
N VAL A 88 -8.03 -12.38 -6.12
CA VAL A 88 -9.19 -12.60 -6.99
C VAL A 88 -8.70 -13.13 -8.35
N PRO A 89 -9.13 -14.33 -8.81
CA PRO A 89 -8.59 -14.99 -9.99
C PRO A 89 -9.21 -14.43 -11.29
N VAL A 90 -8.90 -13.17 -11.59
CA VAL A 90 -9.43 -12.45 -12.75
C VAL A 90 -8.32 -11.71 -13.49
N ASP A 91 -8.54 -11.45 -14.78
CA ASP A 91 -7.65 -10.58 -15.56
C ASP A 91 -7.75 -9.11 -15.12
N TYR A 92 -6.90 -8.26 -15.69
CA TYR A 92 -6.85 -6.84 -15.34
C TYR A 92 -8.17 -6.10 -15.60
N ALA A 93 -8.79 -6.31 -16.76
CA ALA A 93 -10.01 -5.59 -17.13
C ALA A 93 -11.14 -5.94 -16.16
N ARG A 94 -11.29 -7.24 -15.86
CA ARG A 94 -12.28 -7.71 -14.91
C ARG A 94 -11.94 -7.29 -13.48
N ALA A 95 -10.66 -7.31 -13.07
CA ALA A 95 -10.21 -6.81 -11.78
C ALA A 95 -10.65 -5.36 -11.54
N MET A 96 -10.39 -4.47 -12.50
CA MET A 96 -10.76 -3.05 -12.38
C MET A 96 -12.28 -2.86 -12.30
N ALA A 97 -13.03 -3.62 -13.09
CA ALA A 97 -14.50 -3.56 -13.10
C ALA A 97 -15.13 -4.06 -11.78
N VAL A 98 -14.69 -5.21 -11.24
CA VAL A 98 -15.30 -5.76 -10.01
C VAL A 98 -14.90 -5.01 -8.75
N SER A 99 -13.70 -4.43 -8.74
CA SER A 99 -13.19 -3.69 -7.58
C SER A 99 -13.68 -2.26 -7.51
N GLY A 100 -14.23 -1.71 -8.60
CA GLY A 100 -14.54 -0.29 -8.70
C GLY A 100 -13.29 0.58 -8.69
N LEU A 101 -12.13 0.05 -9.12
CA LEU A 101 -10.86 0.78 -9.19
C LEU A 101 -10.56 1.34 -10.59
N SER A 102 -11.53 1.24 -11.51
CA SER A 102 -11.41 1.76 -12.87
C SER A 102 -11.94 3.18 -12.97
N LYS A 103 -11.09 4.14 -13.36
CA LYS A 103 -11.52 5.48 -13.77
C LYS A 103 -11.01 5.79 -15.18
N PRO A 104 -11.90 6.05 -16.15
CA PRO A 104 -11.48 6.36 -17.52
C PRO A 104 -10.54 7.57 -17.57
N GLY A 105 -9.43 7.44 -18.30
CA GLY A 105 -8.43 8.51 -18.41
C GLY A 105 -7.51 8.65 -17.19
N GLU A 106 -7.80 7.95 -16.10
CA GLU A 106 -7.00 7.93 -14.87
C GLU A 106 -6.45 6.53 -14.58
N GLY A 107 -5.41 6.46 -13.76
CA GLY A 107 -4.70 5.20 -13.49
C GLY A 107 -5.35 4.35 -12.38
N CYS A 108 -6.20 4.96 -11.55
CA CYS A 108 -6.81 4.35 -10.38
C CYS A 108 -8.06 5.14 -9.95
N ASP A 109 -9.14 4.46 -9.59
CA ASP A 109 -10.33 5.07 -8.95
C ASP A 109 -10.37 4.84 -7.43
N GLY A 110 -9.21 4.67 -6.80
CA GLY A 110 -9.08 4.41 -5.37
C GLY A 110 -8.98 5.70 -4.56
N TYR A 111 -8.35 5.60 -3.38
CA TYR A 111 -8.02 6.78 -2.54
C TYR A 111 -7.17 7.84 -3.25
N TYR A 112 -6.38 7.39 -4.23
CA TYR A 112 -5.61 8.26 -5.13
C TYR A 112 -6.02 8.00 -6.58
N THR A 113 -6.08 9.06 -7.41
CA THR A 113 -6.40 9.02 -8.84
C THR A 113 -5.30 8.38 -9.70
N GLY A 114 -4.13 8.16 -9.11
CA GLY A 114 -2.97 7.50 -9.70
C GLY A 114 -2.55 6.25 -8.94
N ARG A 115 -1.76 5.40 -9.60
CA ARG A 115 -1.08 4.29 -8.91
C ARG A 115 0.04 4.86 -8.05
N VAL A 116 0.09 4.47 -6.78
CA VAL A 116 1.06 5.01 -5.81
C VAL A 116 2.06 3.93 -5.41
N GLY A 117 3.31 4.33 -5.20
CA GLY A 117 4.31 3.44 -4.62
C GLY A 117 4.10 3.29 -3.11
N PRO A 118 4.33 2.10 -2.52
CA PRO A 118 4.13 1.86 -1.08
C PRO A 118 4.85 2.87 -0.18
N GLY A 119 6.08 3.25 -0.53
CA GLY A 119 6.89 4.17 0.27
C GLY A 119 6.33 5.58 0.39
N LEU A 120 5.42 5.99 -0.50
CA LEU A 120 4.72 7.28 -0.37
C LEU A 120 3.66 7.24 0.74
N LEU A 121 3.24 6.05 1.15
CA LEU A 121 2.21 5.83 2.16
C LEU A 121 2.80 5.58 3.55
N LEU A 122 3.95 6.18 3.87
CA LEU A 122 4.52 6.12 5.22
C LEU A 122 3.97 7.25 6.10
N ASP A 123 3.64 6.97 7.37
CA ASP A 123 2.94 7.96 8.23
C ASP A 123 3.82 9.18 8.49
N ALA A 124 5.12 8.94 8.63
CA ALA A 124 6.14 9.97 8.79
C ALA A 124 6.66 10.54 7.45
N GLY A 125 6.01 10.20 6.33
CA GLY A 125 6.39 10.69 5.00
C GLY A 125 6.38 12.22 4.93
N ARG A 126 7.34 12.79 4.22
CA ARG A 126 7.42 14.23 3.93
C ARG A 126 7.66 14.44 2.44
N PRO A 127 7.25 15.58 1.85
CA PRO A 127 7.57 15.89 0.46
C PRO A 127 9.07 15.71 0.16
N PRO A 128 9.46 15.10 -0.98
CA PRO A 128 8.61 14.59 -2.07
C PRO A 128 8.11 13.14 -1.88
N PHE A 129 8.32 12.52 -0.71
CA PHE A 129 8.01 11.12 -0.42
C PHE A 129 6.58 10.91 0.12
N VAL A 130 5.62 11.66 -0.39
CA VAL A 130 4.18 11.51 -0.12
C VAL A 130 3.37 11.81 -1.40
N PRO A 131 2.16 11.27 -1.58
CA PRO A 131 1.34 11.58 -2.73
C PRO A 131 0.96 13.07 -2.75
N PRO A 132 0.94 13.72 -3.93
CA PRO A 132 0.43 15.07 -4.06
C PRO A 132 -1.04 15.17 -3.62
N CYS A 133 -1.44 16.26 -2.97
CA CYS A 133 -2.83 16.45 -2.57
C CYS A 133 -3.82 16.50 -3.74
N ALA A 134 -3.36 16.95 -4.91
CA ALA A 134 -4.15 16.92 -6.14
C ALA A 134 -4.48 15.50 -6.63
N TRP A 135 -3.83 14.47 -6.10
CA TRP A 135 -4.13 13.08 -6.43
C TRP A 135 -5.23 12.48 -5.56
N ARG A 136 -5.72 13.18 -4.52
CA ARG A 136 -6.87 12.72 -3.75
C ARG A 136 -8.07 12.56 -4.68
N ASN A 137 -8.73 11.40 -4.63
CA ASN A 137 -9.89 11.14 -5.48
C ASN A 137 -11.18 11.69 -4.88
N VAL A 138 -11.34 13.02 -4.95
CA VAL A 138 -12.54 13.73 -4.44
C VAL A 138 -13.83 13.39 -5.18
N ASP A 139 -13.72 12.80 -6.38
CA ASP A 139 -14.88 12.44 -7.19
C ASP A 139 -15.53 11.12 -6.76
N ASN A 140 -14.80 10.26 -6.04
CA ASN A 140 -15.29 8.95 -5.64
C ASN A 140 -15.92 8.97 -4.23
N GLU A 141 -17.22 9.22 -4.19
CA GLU A 141 -18.03 9.24 -2.95
C GLU A 141 -18.18 7.86 -2.27
N ALA A 142 -17.74 6.77 -2.90
CA ALA A 142 -17.83 5.43 -2.31
C ALA A 142 -16.76 5.15 -1.25
N LEU A 143 -15.68 5.95 -1.23
CA LEU A 143 -14.57 5.87 -0.27
C LEU A 143 -15.01 6.33 1.11
N ARG A 144 -14.65 5.58 2.17
CA ARG A 144 -15.27 5.79 3.50
C ARG A 144 -14.29 6.11 4.62
N ASP A 145 -13.04 5.70 4.49
CA ASP A 145 -12.00 5.99 5.46
C ASP A 145 -11.48 7.42 5.32
N ARG A 146 -12.09 8.32 6.10
CA ARG A 146 -11.72 9.73 6.13
C ARG A 146 -10.24 9.95 6.49
N ALA A 147 -9.68 9.18 7.43
CA ALA A 147 -8.30 9.37 7.87
C ALA A 147 -7.32 9.08 6.73
N TRP A 148 -7.61 8.04 5.94
CA TRP A 148 -6.86 7.73 4.74
C TRP A 148 -7.05 8.75 3.63
N PHE A 149 -8.29 9.21 3.42
CA PHE A 149 -8.59 10.18 2.39
C PHE A 149 -7.91 11.53 2.61
N GLU A 150 -7.80 11.96 3.87
CA GLU A 150 -7.18 13.23 4.21
C GLU A 150 -5.65 13.15 4.18
N ARG A 151 -5.03 11.97 4.10
CA ARG A 151 -3.59 11.79 4.17
C ARG A 151 -2.86 12.00 2.82
N PRO A 152 -1.74 12.74 2.76
CA PRO A 152 -1.01 13.46 3.82
C PRO A 152 -1.50 14.92 4.01
N CYS A 153 -2.62 15.26 3.41
CA CYS A 153 -3.10 16.62 3.24
C CYS A 153 -3.78 17.17 4.49
N ALA A 154 -4.07 18.47 4.48
CA ALA A 154 -4.95 19.02 5.48
C ALA A 154 -6.37 18.42 5.33
N PRO A 155 -7.10 18.21 6.44
CA PRO A 155 -8.51 17.86 6.41
C PRO A 155 -9.29 18.83 5.50
N GLY A 156 -10.16 18.26 4.68
CA GLY A 156 -11.07 19.02 3.82
C GLY A 156 -12.52 18.90 4.29
N PRO A 157 -13.47 19.54 3.59
CA PRO A 157 -14.89 19.24 3.75
C PRO A 157 -15.15 17.74 3.54
N TRP A 158 -15.98 17.15 4.41
CA TRP A 158 -16.43 15.77 4.31
C TRP A 158 -17.96 15.72 4.44
N PRO A 159 -18.70 15.13 3.48
CA PRO A 159 -18.20 14.45 2.27
C PRO A 159 -17.51 15.42 1.29
N PRO A 160 -16.69 14.91 0.35
CA PRO A 160 -16.02 15.75 -0.65
C PRO A 160 -17.03 16.60 -1.43
N GLU A 161 -16.75 17.89 -1.60
CA GLU A 161 -17.56 18.76 -2.45
C GLU A 161 -17.29 18.45 -3.93
N ARG A 162 -18.37 18.30 -4.72
CA ARG A 162 -18.27 18.13 -6.18
C ARG A 162 -17.73 19.43 -6.79
N GLN A 163 -16.51 19.37 -7.33
CA GLN A 163 -15.91 20.47 -8.12
C GLN A 163 -16.37 20.39 -9.58
#